data_AF-A0A3E1F1W7-F1
#
_entry.id   AF-A0A3E1F1W7-F1
#
_cell.length_a   1.000
_cell.length_b   1.000
_cell.length_c   1.000
_cell.angle_alpha   90.00
_cell.angle_beta   90.00
_cell.angle_gamma   90.00
#
_symmetry.space_group_name_H-M   'P 1'
#
loop_
_entity.id
_entity.type
_entity.pdbx_description
1 polymer ?
#
loop_
_entity_poly.entity_id
_entity_poly.type
_entity_poly.pdbx_seq_one_letter_code
_entity_poly.pdbx_strand_id
1 'polypeptide(L)'
;MKLDYKLLWLDDKIKSVVLSDYQDDIEDLKEYIKSLGFKETIDFVRTEEELFSKLDKAGEYDLIMTDYHLDETKGNTRNGAEIIKTIRDKNIFTEIMFYSAQGEIVDTHKLDRITFFSSSRVLGGDHYSAIFNKAKELIELTVRKFQNIVAMRGMIMHETSILDEFCFELISDYLTKTDSQKVKESIFDEIISFYKRKFEEVSKYKKNGRIDKVLNDPLLFSFSQRANTLKSIIEEINFDDFIDEFKLRVIKIRNQFAHSILEINEDGIEVFRNKSEDITFDEELCKQIRLDIINHKGNLDSLKMELDK
;
A
#
# COMPACT_ATOMS: atom_id res chain seq x y z
N MET A 1 -3.28 3.56 -1.05
CA MET A 1 -2.09 4.15 -0.42
C MET A 1 -2.32 4.10 1.06
N LYS A 2 -1.41 3.50 1.82
CA LYS A 2 -1.48 3.65 3.28
C LYS A 2 -1.29 5.14 3.57
N LEU A 3 -2.39 5.84 3.84
CA LEU A 3 -2.39 7.27 4.11
C LEU A 3 -2.14 7.54 5.59
N ASP A 4 -2.34 6.56 6.45
CA ASP A 4 -2.11 6.69 7.88
C ASP A 4 -0.75 6.08 8.27
N TYR A 5 0.02 6.77 9.10
CA TYR A 5 1.18 6.21 9.80
C TYR A 5 0.88 6.14 11.29
N LYS A 6 0.79 4.91 11.82
CA LYS A 6 0.40 4.66 13.22
C LYS A 6 1.61 4.28 14.07
N LEU A 7 1.86 5.04 15.12
CA LEU A 7 2.91 4.81 16.12
C LEU A 7 2.27 4.45 17.46
N LEU A 8 2.74 3.39 18.09
CA LEU A 8 2.36 3.00 19.45
C LEU A 8 3.56 3.19 20.37
N TRP A 9 3.43 3.98 21.43
CA TRP A 9 4.51 4.33 22.33
C TRP A 9 4.21 3.91 23.76
N LEU A 10 4.96 2.93 24.27
CA LEU A 10 4.93 2.45 25.65
C LEU A 10 6.05 3.07 26.49
N ASP A 11 5.67 3.88 27.50
CA ASP A 11 6.60 4.44 28.48
C ASP A 11 5.86 4.71 29.80
N ASP A 12 6.42 4.28 30.94
CA ASP A 12 5.80 4.46 32.26
C ASP A 12 5.78 5.94 32.70
N LYS A 13 6.77 6.71 32.21
CA LYS A 13 7.01 8.14 32.44
C LYS A 13 6.41 9.04 31.37
N ILE A 14 5.60 8.50 30.44
CA ILE A 14 5.03 9.26 29.32
C ILE A 14 4.28 10.52 29.74
N LYS A 15 3.52 10.46 30.84
CA LYS A 15 2.74 11.61 31.33
C LYS A 15 3.58 12.63 32.10
N SER A 16 4.60 12.15 32.80
CA SER A 16 5.38 12.96 33.74
C SER A 16 6.61 13.60 33.11
N VAL A 17 7.04 13.11 31.94
CA VAL A 17 8.24 13.57 31.25
C VAL A 17 7.96 13.82 29.77
N VAL A 18 7.52 12.81 29.02
CA VAL A 18 7.40 12.92 27.56
C VAL A 18 6.36 13.98 27.16
N LEU A 19 5.16 13.92 27.72
CA LEU A 19 4.08 14.85 27.40
C LEU A 19 4.21 16.23 28.07
N SER A 20 5.11 16.40 29.03
CA SER A 20 5.35 17.69 29.69
C SER A 20 6.54 18.43 29.10
N ASP A 21 7.67 17.74 28.95
CA ASP A 21 8.96 18.36 28.69
C ASP A 21 9.32 18.31 27.19
N TYR A 22 8.68 17.41 26.42
CA TYR A 22 8.97 17.15 25.00
C TYR A 22 7.76 17.32 24.09
N GLN A 23 6.80 18.17 24.48
CA GLN A 23 5.60 18.41 23.69
C GLN A 23 5.95 18.97 22.29
N ASP A 24 6.95 19.84 22.20
CA ASP A 24 7.41 20.42 20.93
C ASP A 24 8.04 19.37 20.02
N ASP A 25 8.88 18.47 20.55
CA ASP A 25 9.46 17.35 19.79
C ASP A 25 8.38 16.36 19.30
N ILE A 26 7.32 16.14 20.08
CA ILE A 26 6.18 15.33 19.64
C ILE A 26 5.49 15.99 18.45
N GLU A 27 5.27 17.30 18.49
CA GLU A 27 4.61 18.00 17.39
C GLU A 27 5.50 18.05 16.16
N ASP A 28 6.81 18.25 16.31
CA ASP A 28 7.80 18.13 15.25
C ASP A 28 7.82 16.71 14.63
N LEU A 29 7.70 15.65 15.44
CA LEU A 29 7.55 14.28 14.92
C LEU A 29 6.25 14.12 14.09
N LYS A 30 5.13 14.72 14.52
CA LYS A 30 3.88 14.69 13.76
C LYS A 30 3.99 15.48 12.46
N GLU A 31 4.56 16.69 12.50
CA GLU A 31 4.81 17.51 11.31
C GLU A 31 5.73 16.79 10.34
N TYR A 32 6.74 16.10 10.85
CA TYR A 32 7.62 15.27 10.05
C TYR A 32 6.86 14.16 9.32
N ILE A 33 6.00 13.40 10.01
CA ILE A 33 5.15 12.37 9.39
C ILE A 33 4.21 12.99 8.33
N LYS A 34 3.61 14.15 8.61
CA LYS A 34 2.79 14.90 7.64
C LYS A 34 3.58 15.32 6.41
N SER A 35 4.82 15.79 6.61
CA SER A 35 5.70 16.21 5.51
C SER A 35 6.05 15.08 4.56
N LEU A 36 6.00 13.83 5.05
CA LEU A 36 6.17 12.62 4.25
C LEU A 36 4.89 12.18 3.51
N GLY A 37 3.78 12.90 3.70
CA GLY A 37 2.50 12.65 3.01
C GLY A 37 1.56 11.69 3.74
N PHE A 38 1.76 11.47 5.04
CA PHE A 38 0.91 10.60 5.86
C PHE A 38 0.09 11.41 6.87
N LYS A 39 -1.12 10.95 7.14
CA LYS A 39 -1.87 11.28 8.34
C LYS A 39 -1.27 10.53 9.52
N GLU A 40 -0.92 11.25 10.55
CA GLU A 40 -0.25 10.71 11.73
C GLU A 40 -1.24 10.20 12.78
N THR A 41 -0.88 9.15 13.49
CA THR A 41 -1.53 8.75 14.74
C THR A 41 -0.46 8.27 15.71
N ILE A 42 -0.39 8.87 16.88
CA ILE A 42 0.53 8.47 17.95
C ILE A 42 -0.31 8.09 19.18
N ASP A 43 -0.34 6.80 19.49
CA ASP A 43 -0.99 6.26 20.67
C ASP A 43 0.03 6.13 21.81
N PHE A 44 -0.17 6.85 22.90
CA PHE A 44 0.66 6.78 24.09
C PHE A 44 0.02 5.82 25.11
N VAL A 45 0.79 4.85 25.60
CA VAL A 45 0.38 3.85 26.59
C VAL A 45 1.42 3.75 27.70
N ARG A 46 0.99 3.33 28.90
CA ARG A 46 1.83 3.30 30.10
C ARG A 46 2.07 1.92 30.67
N THR A 47 1.25 0.94 30.27
CA THR A 47 1.28 -0.42 30.81
C THR A 47 1.22 -1.45 29.69
N GLU A 48 1.71 -2.65 29.98
CA GLU A 48 1.60 -3.81 29.09
C GLU A 48 0.13 -4.11 28.72
N GLU A 49 -0.78 -3.98 29.68
CA GLU A 49 -2.22 -4.18 29.45
C GLU A 49 -2.80 -3.18 28.45
N GLU A 50 -2.42 -1.90 28.55
CA GLU A 50 -2.84 -0.86 27.60
C GLU A 50 -2.28 -1.11 26.20
N LEU A 51 -1.01 -1.52 26.12
CA LEU A 51 -0.35 -1.89 24.87
C LEU A 51 -1.12 -3.00 24.14
N PHE A 52 -1.37 -4.13 24.81
CA PHE A 52 -2.05 -5.26 24.17
C PHE A 52 -3.52 -4.97 23.88
N SER A 53 -4.22 -4.20 24.73
CA SER A 53 -5.57 -3.73 24.45
C SER A 53 -5.63 -2.89 23.17
N LYS A 54 -4.59 -2.10 22.87
CA LYS A 54 -4.47 -1.34 21.62
C LYS A 54 -4.13 -2.22 20.43
N LEU A 55 -3.14 -3.11 20.57
CA LEU A 55 -2.77 -4.06 19.51
C LEU A 55 -3.94 -4.97 19.10
N ASP A 56 -4.76 -5.40 20.05
CA ASP A 56 -5.91 -6.27 19.78
C ASP A 56 -7.11 -5.49 19.16
N LYS A 57 -7.17 -4.15 19.28
CA LYS A 57 -8.30 -3.31 18.80
C LYS A 57 -8.02 -2.50 17.54
N ALA A 58 -6.80 -1.96 17.39
CA ALA A 58 -6.49 -0.90 16.44
C ALA A 58 -5.90 -1.40 15.10
N GLY A 59 -5.68 -2.72 14.99
CA GLY A 59 -4.98 -3.35 13.87
C GLY A 59 -3.46 -3.17 13.94
N GLU A 60 -2.77 -3.34 12.80
CA GLU A 60 -1.32 -3.24 12.73
C GLU A 60 -0.81 -1.79 12.86
N TYR A 61 0.18 -1.58 13.73
CA TYR A 61 0.95 -0.34 13.83
C TYR A 61 2.16 -0.39 12.88
N ASP A 62 2.67 0.77 12.47
CA ASP A 62 3.87 0.91 11.63
C ASP A 62 5.16 0.89 12.43
N LEU A 63 5.13 1.44 13.63
CA LEU A 63 6.25 1.48 14.56
C LEU A 63 5.74 1.35 15.99
N ILE A 64 6.35 0.46 16.76
CA ILE A 64 6.17 0.38 18.21
C ILE A 64 7.42 0.92 18.88
N MET A 65 7.28 1.92 19.74
CA MET A 65 8.36 2.47 20.57
C MET A 65 8.13 2.03 22.02
N THR A 66 9.20 1.62 22.70
CA THR A 66 9.09 1.19 24.09
C THR A 66 10.38 1.45 24.86
N ASP A 67 10.24 1.94 26.09
CA ASP A 67 11.35 1.95 27.04
C ASP A 67 11.72 0.50 27.40
N TYR A 68 13.01 0.24 27.54
CA TYR A 68 13.54 -1.06 27.93
C TYR A 68 13.37 -1.32 29.44
N HIS A 69 13.43 -0.26 30.26
CA HIS A 69 13.36 -0.33 31.72
C HIS A 69 12.05 0.24 32.27
N LEU A 70 10.94 -0.43 31.98
CA LEU A 70 9.64 -0.10 32.55
C LEU A 70 9.64 -0.42 34.06
N ASP A 71 9.51 0.60 34.91
CA ASP A 71 9.37 0.44 36.36
C ASP A 71 7.93 0.02 36.70
N GLU A 72 7.60 -1.27 36.57
CA GLU A 72 6.29 -1.74 36.99
C GLU A 72 6.18 -1.72 38.53
N THR A 73 5.58 -0.64 39.02
CA THR A 73 5.08 -0.48 40.39
C THR A 73 3.98 -1.49 40.69
N LYS A 74 4.32 -2.78 40.83
CA LYS A 74 3.60 -3.87 41.54
C LYS A 74 4.22 -5.26 41.30
N GLY A 75 5.52 -5.42 41.57
CA GLY A 75 6.08 -6.72 41.95
C GLY A 75 6.20 -7.83 40.89
N ASN A 76 5.88 -7.57 39.63
CA ASN A 76 6.23 -8.43 38.49
C ASN A 76 7.05 -7.61 37.50
N THR A 77 8.37 -7.60 37.66
CA THR A 77 9.28 -6.94 36.72
C THR A 77 9.38 -7.75 35.42
N ARG A 78 8.42 -7.57 34.50
CA ARG A 78 8.63 -7.97 33.11
C ARG A 78 9.48 -6.91 32.44
N ASN A 79 10.67 -7.29 32.01
CA ASN A 79 11.55 -6.41 31.24
C ASN A 79 10.99 -6.23 29.82
N GLY A 80 11.46 -5.18 29.11
CA GLY A 80 11.04 -4.93 27.72
C GLY A 80 11.22 -6.15 26.78
N ALA A 81 12.16 -7.05 27.08
CA ALA A 81 12.38 -8.28 26.31
C ALA A 81 11.22 -9.29 26.40
N GLU A 82 10.52 -9.39 27.54
CA GLU A 82 9.34 -10.25 27.68
C GLU A 82 8.12 -9.71 26.91
N ILE A 83 7.99 -8.39 26.83
CA ILE A 83 6.96 -7.73 26.02
C ILE A 83 7.15 -8.08 24.54
N ILE A 84 8.39 -8.02 24.03
CA ILE A 84 8.71 -8.41 22.64
C ILE A 84 8.29 -9.84 22.36
N LYS A 85 8.68 -10.75 23.25
CA LYS A 85 8.38 -12.17 23.08
C LYS A 85 6.87 -12.36 22.95
N THR A 86 6.11 -11.69 23.80
CA THR A 86 4.64 -11.75 23.78
C THR A 86 4.06 -11.15 22.49
N ILE A 87 4.60 -10.03 21.99
CA ILE A 87 4.20 -9.44 20.69
C ILE A 87 4.47 -10.42 19.55
N ARG A 88 5.64 -11.07 19.53
CA ARG A 88 6.02 -12.02 18.48
C ARG A 88 5.26 -13.34 18.57
N ASP A 89 4.96 -13.83 19.77
CA ASP A 89 4.12 -15.01 20.00
C ASP A 89 2.67 -14.79 19.50
N LYS A 90 2.22 -13.53 19.41
CA LYS A 90 0.96 -13.12 18.76
C LYS A 90 1.08 -12.97 17.22
N ASN A 91 2.19 -13.36 16.60
CA ASN A 91 2.48 -13.18 15.17
C ASN A 91 2.48 -11.72 14.68
N ILE A 92 2.76 -10.76 15.57
CA ILE A 92 2.87 -9.35 15.20
C ILE A 92 4.33 -9.06 14.82
N PHE A 93 4.59 -8.70 13.56
CA PHE A 93 5.92 -8.45 13.01
C PHE A 93 6.21 -6.97 12.70
N THR A 94 5.49 -6.05 13.35
CA THR A 94 5.79 -4.61 13.33
C THR A 94 7.22 -4.34 13.78
N GLU A 95 7.86 -3.32 13.20
CA GLU A 95 9.17 -2.83 13.63
C GLU A 95 9.06 -2.28 15.06
N ILE A 96 9.94 -2.75 15.96
CA ILE A 96 9.96 -2.30 17.35
C ILE A 96 11.25 -1.55 17.62
N MET A 97 11.14 -0.31 18.10
CA MET A 97 12.25 0.48 18.61
C MET A 97 12.29 0.41 20.14
N PHE A 98 13.31 -0.24 20.66
CA PHE A 98 13.66 -0.13 22.07
C PHE A 98 14.61 1.03 22.28
N TYR A 99 14.32 1.85 23.27
CA TYR A 99 15.28 2.81 23.76
C TYR A 99 15.61 2.58 25.24
N SER A 100 16.82 2.95 25.62
CA SER A 100 17.24 2.96 27.03
C SER A 100 18.19 4.12 27.33
N ALA A 101 18.01 4.74 28.50
CA ALA A 101 18.94 5.67 29.11
C ALA A 101 20.06 4.96 29.90
N GLN A 102 19.81 3.72 30.35
CA GLN A 102 20.74 2.93 31.16
C GLN A 102 21.48 1.94 30.24
N GLY A 103 22.81 1.85 30.37
CA GLY A 103 23.67 1.09 29.46
C GLY A 103 23.42 -0.43 29.41
N GLU A 104 23.95 -1.04 28.34
CA GLU A 104 23.90 -2.47 27.92
C GLU A 104 22.52 -3.14 27.91
N ILE A 105 21.91 -3.12 26.72
CA ILE A 105 20.78 -3.94 26.33
C ILE A 105 21.29 -5.39 26.17
N VAL A 106 20.77 -6.30 26.99
CA VAL A 106 21.18 -7.71 27.01
C VAL A 106 20.86 -8.37 25.66
N ASP A 107 21.78 -9.22 25.20
CA ASP A 107 21.73 -10.03 23.96
C ASP A 107 20.33 -10.61 23.68
N THR A 108 19.55 -9.89 22.88
CA THR A 108 18.28 -10.34 22.30
C THR A 108 18.51 -11.15 21.02
N HIS A 109 19.69 -11.78 20.91
CA HIS A 109 20.01 -12.75 19.87
C HIS A 109 18.80 -13.66 19.65
N LYS A 110 18.09 -13.46 18.51
CA LYS A 110 16.96 -14.24 17.94
C LYS A 110 15.61 -13.52 17.76
N LEU A 111 15.51 -12.20 17.86
CA LEU A 111 14.22 -11.52 17.60
C LEU A 111 14.28 -10.63 16.34
N ASP A 112 13.38 -10.88 15.40
CA ASP A 112 13.31 -10.17 14.09
C ASP A 112 12.68 -8.77 14.20
N ARG A 113 13.14 -7.85 13.34
CA ARG A 113 12.61 -6.47 13.17
C ARG A 113 12.61 -5.63 14.44
N ILE A 114 13.78 -5.58 15.09
CA ILE A 114 13.98 -4.82 16.31
C ILE A 114 15.18 -3.90 16.18
N THR A 115 14.97 -2.64 16.49
CA THR A 115 16.01 -1.63 16.59
C THR A 115 16.25 -1.31 18.06
N PHE A 116 17.49 -1.52 18.51
CA PHE A 116 17.92 -1.16 19.86
C PHE A 116 18.68 0.17 19.83
N PHE A 117 18.20 1.14 20.59
CA PHE A 117 18.80 2.46 20.71
C PHE A 117 19.23 2.74 22.15
N SER A 118 20.52 3.02 22.35
CA SER A 118 21.01 3.46 23.66
C SER A 118 21.55 4.87 23.56
N SER A 119 20.89 5.77 24.28
CA SER A 119 21.30 7.18 24.40
C SER A 119 22.51 7.39 25.32
N SER A 120 22.88 6.36 26.11
CA SER A 120 24.01 6.42 27.07
C SER A 120 25.36 6.78 26.42
N ARG A 121 25.46 6.61 25.10
CA ARG A 121 26.64 6.93 24.27
C ARG A 121 26.56 8.30 23.58
N VAL A 122 25.45 9.03 23.71
CA VAL A 122 25.25 10.35 23.12
C VAL A 122 25.88 11.40 24.04
N LEU A 123 27.11 11.82 23.72
CA LEU A 123 27.83 12.85 24.47
C LEU A 123 27.12 14.21 24.32
N GLY A 124 26.50 14.70 25.40
CA GLY A 124 26.00 16.08 25.51
C GLY A 124 24.64 16.37 24.85
N GLY A 125 23.90 15.34 24.44
CA GLY A 125 22.54 15.48 23.89
C GLY A 125 21.47 15.01 24.87
N ASP A 126 20.25 15.55 24.74
CA ASP A 126 19.10 15.12 25.54
C ASP A 126 18.59 13.73 25.10
N HIS A 127 18.26 12.88 26.07
CA HIS A 127 17.86 11.49 25.89
C HIS A 127 16.71 11.33 24.90
N TYR A 128 15.64 12.10 25.12
CA TYR A 128 14.42 12.00 24.32
C TYR A 128 14.59 12.62 22.95
N SER A 129 15.30 13.76 22.79
CA SER A 129 15.59 14.32 21.46
C SER A 129 16.36 13.31 20.58
N ALA A 130 17.27 12.52 21.17
CA ALA A 130 17.97 11.47 20.44
C ALA A 130 17.03 10.30 20.05
N ILE A 131 16.05 9.98 20.89
CA ILE A 131 14.98 9.01 20.59
C ILE A 131 14.11 9.49 19.42
N PHE A 132 13.67 10.74 19.43
CA PHE A 132 12.86 11.32 18.35
C PHE A 132 13.60 11.27 17.00
N ASN A 133 14.88 11.64 16.98
CA ASN A 133 15.69 11.54 15.77
C ASN A 133 15.79 10.09 15.26
N LYS A 134 15.98 9.13 16.16
CA LYS A 134 16.02 7.72 15.78
C LYS A 134 14.68 7.19 15.29
N ALA A 135 13.57 7.64 15.89
CA ALA A 135 12.23 7.34 15.42
C ALA A 135 12.01 7.86 13.99
N LYS A 136 12.44 9.09 13.69
CA LYS A 136 12.41 9.65 12.33
C LYS A 136 13.18 8.79 11.32
N GLU A 137 14.38 8.32 11.66
CA GLU A 137 15.16 7.41 10.79
C GLU A 137 14.40 6.10 10.48
N LEU A 138 13.74 5.51 11.49
CA LEU A 138 12.95 4.28 11.30
C LEU A 138 11.70 4.54 10.47
N ILE A 139 11.04 5.67 10.68
CA ILE A 139 9.93 6.13 9.84
C ILE A 139 10.39 6.26 8.39
N GLU A 140 11.54 6.90 8.11
CA GLU A 140 12.08 6.98 6.75
C GLU A 140 12.36 5.62 6.12
N LEU A 141 12.83 4.65 6.90
CA LEU A 141 13.09 3.30 6.40
C LEU A 141 11.78 2.60 6.02
N THR A 142 10.73 2.74 6.84
CA THR A 142 9.40 2.23 6.54
C THR A 142 8.82 2.93 5.31
N VAL A 143 8.92 4.26 5.24
CA VAL A 143 8.46 5.05 4.09
C VAL A 143 9.22 4.69 2.80
N ARG A 144 10.53 4.46 2.86
CA ARG A 144 11.32 4.01 1.70
C ARG A 144 10.83 2.66 1.15
N LYS A 145 10.32 1.77 2.00
CA LYS A 145 9.70 0.51 1.54
C LYS A 145 8.40 0.78 0.78
N PHE A 146 7.59 1.73 1.22
CA PHE A 146 6.38 2.17 0.51
C PHE A 146 6.70 2.92 -0.79
N GLN A 147 7.76 3.71 -0.80
CA GLN A 147 8.24 4.47 -1.96
C GLN A 147 8.90 3.62 -3.04
N ASN A 148 8.96 2.28 -2.88
CA ASN A 148 9.28 1.41 -4.01
C ASN A 148 8.33 1.75 -5.17
N ILE A 149 8.87 2.14 -6.32
CA ILE A 149 8.09 2.68 -7.44
C ILE A 149 6.96 1.73 -7.90
N VAL A 150 7.14 0.41 -7.73
CA VAL A 150 6.12 -0.59 -8.03
C VAL A 150 5.00 -0.57 -6.99
N ALA A 151 5.35 -0.48 -5.70
CA ALA A 151 4.38 -0.36 -4.61
C ALA A 151 3.60 0.96 -4.72
N MET A 152 4.29 2.08 -4.96
CA MET A 152 3.66 3.38 -5.21
C MET A 152 2.68 3.34 -6.37
N ARG A 153 3.01 2.65 -7.47
CA ARG A 153 2.09 2.49 -8.59
C ARG A 153 0.79 1.78 -8.17
N GLY A 154 0.90 0.70 -7.39
CA GLY A 154 -0.27 0.00 -6.84
C GLY A 154 -1.06 0.88 -5.87
N MET A 155 -0.38 1.61 -4.99
CA MET A 155 -0.99 2.52 -4.02
C MET A 155 -1.75 3.67 -4.68
N ILE A 156 -1.16 4.30 -5.70
CA ILE A 156 -1.80 5.38 -6.48
C ILE A 156 -3.02 4.82 -7.20
N MET A 157 -2.89 3.67 -7.89
CA MET A 157 -4.03 3.03 -8.56
C MET A 157 -5.18 2.79 -7.59
N HIS A 158 -4.90 2.25 -6.40
CA HIS A 158 -5.90 2.01 -5.37
C HIS A 158 -6.63 3.30 -4.93
N GLU A 159 -5.89 4.36 -4.55
CA GLU A 159 -6.52 5.61 -4.12
C GLU A 159 -7.33 6.27 -5.23
N THR A 160 -6.81 6.28 -6.47
CA THR A 160 -7.53 6.86 -7.59
C THR A 160 -8.80 6.08 -7.92
N SER A 161 -8.81 4.76 -7.75
CA SER A 161 -10.02 3.95 -7.93
C SER A 161 -11.07 4.22 -6.86
N ILE A 162 -10.67 4.46 -5.60
CA ILE A 162 -11.60 4.88 -4.53
C ILE A 162 -12.24 6.23 -4.88
N LEU A 163 -11.43 7.20 -5.35
CA LEU A 163 -11.94 8.51 -5.75
C LEU A 163 -12.87 8.43 -6.97
N ASP A 164 -12.56 7.55 -7.92
CA ASP A 164 -13.41 7.30 -9.11
C ASP A 164 -14.76 6.71 -8.72
N GLU A 165 -14.76 5.68 -7.84
CA GLU A 165 -15.98 5.09 -7.30
C GLU A 165 -16.82 6.13 -6.52
N PHE A 166 -16.18 6.95 -5.69
CA PHE A 166 -16.87 8.02 -4.98
C PHE A 166 -17.51 9.04 -5.94
N CYS A 167 -16.83 9.40 -7.04
CA CYS A 167 -17.43 10.24 -8.08
C CYS A 167 -18.64 9.57 -8.74
N PHE A 168 -18.56 8.27 -9.02
CA PHE A 168 -19.66 7.49 -9.57
C PHE A 168 -20.86 7.45 -8.62
N GLU A 169 -20.62 7.17 -7.33
CA GLU A 169 -21.66 7.15 -6.28
C GLU A 169 -22.37 8.50 -6.21
N LEU A 170 -21.64 9.63 -6.20
CA LEU A 170 -22.24 10.97 -6.19
C LEU A 170 -23.15 11.23 -7.41
N ILE A 171 -22.72 10.81 -8.60
CA ILE A 171 -23.51 10.95 -9.84
C ILE A 171 -24.77 10.08 -9.76
N SER A 172 -24.60 8.81 -9.37
CA SER A 172 -25.69 7.84 -9.21
C SER A 172 -26.73 8.32 -8.19
N ASP A 173 -26.28 8.79 -7.03
CA ASP A 173 -27.14 9.31 -5.96
C ASP A 173 -27.95 10.52 -6.42
N TYR A 174 -27.30 11.44 -7.13
CA TYR A 174 -27.96 12.63 -7.65
C TYR A 174 -29.04 12.29 -8.68
N LEU A 175 -28.72 11.39 -9.62
CA LEU A 175 -29.67 10.92 -10.62
C LEU A 175 -30.84 10.16 -9.99
N THR A 176 -30.57 9.30 -9.01
CA THR A 176 -31.62 8.58 -8.26
C THR A 176 -32.57 9.53 -7.55
N LYS A 177 -32.07 10.64 -7.00
CA LYS A 177 -32.87 11.61 -6.24
C LYS A 177 -33.64 12.62 -7.12
N THR A 178 -33.07 13.00 -8.26
CA THR A 178 -33.58 14.14 -9.06
C THR A 178 -34.14 13.74 -10.42
N ASP A 179 -33.78 12.57 -10.93
CA ASP A 179 -34.04 12.11 -12.30
C ASP A 179 -33.69 13.14 -13.40
N SER A 180 -32.68 13.99 -13.14
CA SER A 180 -32.36 15.16 -13.97
C SER A 180 -31.99 14.79 -15.41
N GLN A 181 -32.90 15.08 -16.34
CA GLN A 181 -32.69 14.86 -17.78
C GLN A 181 -31.46 15.60 -18.32
N LYS A 182 -31.20 16.82 -17.83
CA LYS A 182 -30.03 17.61 -18.21
C LYS A 182 -28.71 16.90 -17.90
N VAL A 183 -28.62 16.24 -16.74
CA VAL A 183 -27.41 15.50 -16.35
C VAL A 183 -27.26 14.23 -17.18
N LYS A 184 -28.36 13.51 -17.43
CA LYS A 184 -28.35 12.34 -18.33
C LYS A 184 -27.85 12.70 -19.72
N GLU A 185 -28.38 13.78 -20.31
CA GLU A 185 -27.94 14.28 -21.61
C GLU A 185 -26.45 14.65 -21.61
N SER A 186 -25.98 15.36 -20.57
CA SER A 186 -24.56 15.70 -20.43
C SER A 186 -23.64 14.47 -20.38
N ILE A 187 -24.06 13.37 -19.74
CA ILE A 187 -23.28 12.12 -19.69
C ILE A 187 -23.17 11.53 -21.10
N PHE A 188 -24.30 11.42 -21.81
CA PHE A 188 -24.31 10.88 -23.18
C PHE A 188 -23.47 11.74 -24.12
N ASP A 189 -23.60 13.07 -24.06
CA ASP A 189 -22.88 14.00 -24.91
C ASP A 189 -21.36 13.91 -24.72
N GLU A 190 -20.89 13.79 -23.47
CA GLU A 190 -19.46 13.63 -23.17
C GLU A 190 -18.91 12.32 -23.76
N ILE A 191 -19.63 11.21 -23.58
CA ILE A 191 -19.25 9.89 -24.13
C ILE A 191 -19.20 9.95 -25.66
N ILE A 192 -20.25 10.47 -26.29
CA ILE A 192 -20.35 10.56 -27.76
C ILE A 192 -19.22 11.44 -28.31
N SER A 193 -19.01 12.62 -27.71
CA SER A 193 -17.96 13.56 -28.10
C SER A 193 -16.57 12.92 -28.03
N PHE A 194 -16.28 12.21 -26.94
CA PHE A 194 -15.01 11.52 -26.74
C PHE A 194 -14.73 10.49 -27.85
N TYR A 195 -15.67 9.58 -28.10
CA TYR A 195 -15.50 8.53 -29.10
C TYR A 195 -15.47 9.08 -30.52
N LYS A 196 -16.26 10.12 -30.83
CA LYS A 196 -16.24 10.78 -32.13
C LYS A 196 -14.87 11.39 -32.43
N ARG A 197 -14.30 12.12 -31.47
CA ARG A 197 -12.95 12.69 -31.61
C ARG A 197 -11.90 11.61 -31.87
N LYS A 198 -11.93 10.50 -31.09
CA LYS A 198 -11.00 9.39 -31.28
C LYS A 198 -11.16 8.70 -32.63
N PHE A 199 -12.39 8.51 -33.10
CA PHE A 199 -12.66 7.95 -34.43
C PHE A 199 -12.09 8.82 -35.56
N GLU A 200 -12.30 10.14 -35.48
CA GLU A 200 -11.78 11.10 -36.46
C GLU A 200 -10.23 11.11 -36.48
N GLU A 201 -9.59 11.08 -35.31
CA GLU A 201 -8.13 10.98 -35.17
C GLU A 201 -7.58 9.72 -35.86
N VAL A 202 -8.11 8.54 -35.51
CA VAL A 202 -7.65 7.25 -36.07
C VAL A 202 -7.90 7.19 -37.58
N SER A 203 -9.05 7.68 -38.04
CA SER A 203 -9.38 7.72 -39.47
C SER A 203 -8.40 8.59 -40.25
N LYS A 204 -8.03 9.74 -39.69
CA LYS A 204 -6.99 10.62 -40.27
C LYS A 204 -5.62 9.96 -40.27
N TYR A 205 -5.23 9.30 -39.19
CA TYR A 205 -3.95 8.58 -39.12
C TYR A 205 -3.89 7.45 -40.13
N LYS A 206 -4.96 6.66 -40.28
CA LYS A 206 -5.08 5.59 -41.28
C LYS A 206 -4.93 6.13 -42.70
N LYS A 207 -5.66 7.21 -43.05
CA LYS A 207 -5.58 7.83 -44.38
C LYS A 207 -4.17 8.33 -44.73
N ASN A 208 -3.45 8.81 -43.74
CA ASN A 208 -2.11 9.38 -43.91
C ASN A 208 -0.97 8.38 -43.64
N GLY A 209 -1.27 7.09 -43.40
CA GLY A 209 -0.26 6.07 -43.08
C GLY A 209 0.49 6.29 -41.76
N ARG A 210 -0.08 7.04 -40.82
CA ARG A 210 0.57 7.46 -39.55
C ARG A 210 0.36 6.45 -38.43
N ILE A 211 0.80 5.21 -38.64
CA ILE A 211 0.70 4.14 -37.63
C ILE A 211 1.48 4.47 -36.34
N ASP A 212 2.57 5.24 -36.46
CA ASP A 212 3.36 5.76 -35.33
C ASP A 212 2.50 6.52 -34.31
N LYS A 213 1.46 7.22 -34.77
CA LYS A 213 0.56 7.97 -33.89
C LYS A 213 -0.41 7.06 -33.12
N VAL A 214 -0.79 5.93 -33.71
CA VAL A 214 -1.66 4.95 -33.05
C VAL A 214 -0.86 4.14 -32.02
N LEU A 215 0.34 3.68 -32.37
CA LEU A 215 1.18 2.86 -31.49
C LEU A 215 1.62 3.60 -30.22
N ASN A 216 1.76 4.92 -30.29
CA ASN A 216 2.20 5.76 -29.18
C ASN A 216 1.05 6.33 -28.32
N ASP A 217 -0.22 6.12 -28.68
CA ASP A 217 -1.38 6.58 -27.89
C ASP A 217 -1.98 5.38 -27.11
N PRO A 218 -1.81 5.32 -25.77
CA PRO A 218 -2.34 4.23 -24.96
C PRO A 218 -3.87 4.12 -24.93
N LEU A 219 -4.59 5.21 -25.20
CA LEU A 219 -6.05 5.22 -25.26
C LEU A 219 -6.57 4.69 -26.60
N LEU A 220 -5.82 4.90 -27.69
CA LEU A 220 -6.17 4.39 -29.02
C LEU A 220 -5.73 2.95 -29.24
N PHE A 221 -4.59 2.55 -28.66
CA PHE A 221 -4.04 1.20 -28.76
C PHE A 221 -3.85 0.60 -27.37
N SER A 222 -4.98 0.29 -26.75
CA SER A 222 -5.13 -0.30 -25.42
C SER A 222 -4.48 -1.69 -25.32
N PHE A 223 -4.30 -2.18 -24.10
CA PHE A 223 -3.69 -3.49 -23.86
C PHE A 223 -4.48 -4.65 -24.51
N SER A 224 -5.82 -4.57 -24.51
CA SER A 224 -6.68 -5.55 -25.19
C SER A 224 -6.50 -5.51 -26.72
N GLN A 225 -6.43 -4.31 -27.31
CA GLN A 225 -6.18 -4.18 -28.75
C GLN A 225 -4.78 -4.69 -29.13
N ARG A 226 -3.76 -4.43 -28.31
CA ARG A 226 -2.40 -4.98 -28.50
C ARG A 226 -2.41 -6.50 -28.51
N ALA A 227 -3.10 -7.13 -27.57
CA ALA A 227 -3.24 -8.59 -27.53
C ALA A 227 -3.95 -9.13 -28.78
N ASN A 228 -5.03 -8.50 -29.21
CA ASN A 228 -5.72 -8.91 -30.45
C ASN A 228 -4.82 -8.75 -31.69
N THR A 229 -4.00 -7.69 -31.77
CA THR A 229 -3.05 -7.52 -32.87
C THR A 229 -1.92 -8.57 -32.82
N LEU A 230 -1.47 -8.96 -31.63
CA LEU A 230 -0.51 -10.06 -31.47
C LEU A 230 -1.07 -11.38 -32.03
N LYS A 231 -2.37 -11.62 -31.91
CA LYS A 231 -3.01 -12.80 -32.53
C LYS A 231 -2.81 -12.82 -34.05
N SER A 232 -3.01 -11.69 -34.72
CA SER A 232 -2.76 -11.58 -36.17
C SER A 232 -1.29 -11.84 -36.53
N ILE A 233 -0.35 -11.41 -35.69
CA ILE A 233 1.09 -11.68 -35.90
C ILE A 233 1.36 -13.18 -35.75
N ILE A 234 0.82 -13.81 -34.71
CA ILE A 234 0.96 -15.26 -34.45
C ILE A 234 0.41 -16.08 -35.63
N GLU A 235 -0.74 -15.69 -36.16
CA GLU A 235 -1.36 -16.32 -37.34
C GLU A 235 -0.47 -16.18 -38.59
N GLU A 236 0.14 -15.01 -38.80
CA GLU A 236 1.00 -14.74 -39.95
C GLU A 236 2.30 -15.56 -39.93
N ILE A 237 2.89 -15.75 -38.75
CA ILE A 237 4.12 -16.53 -38.57
C ILE A 237 3.88 -18.01 -38.23
N ASN A 238 2.61 -18.43 -38.14
CA ASN A 238 2.19 -19.78 -37.77
C ASN A 238 2.79 -20.29 -36.45
N PHE A 239 2.72 -19.45 -35.40
CA PHE A 239 3.14 -19.77 -34.03
C PHE A 239 1.97 -20.29 -33.19
N ASP A 240 2.26 -20.92 -32.04
CA ASP A 240 1.23 -21.43 -31.13
C ASP A 240 0.41 -20.27 -30.51
N ASP A 241 -0.92 -20.30 -30.65
CA ASP A 241 -1.82 -19.26 -30.11
C ASP A 241 -2.01 -19.41 -28.60
N PHE A 242 -1.59 -18.39 -27.84
CA PHE A 242 -1.79 -18.26 -26.40
C PHE A 242 -2.58 -17.01 -26.02
N ILE A 243 -3.11 -16.25 -26.99
CA ILE A 243 -3.63 -14.89 -26.78
C ILE A 243 -4.95 -14.91 -26.01
N ASP A 244 -5.83 -15.86 -26.27
CA ASP A 244 -7.11 -15.94 -25.58
C ASP A 244 -6.92 -16.26 -24.09
N GLU A 245 -6.00 -17.17 -23.75
CA GLU A 245 -5.62 -17.42 -22.36
C GLU A 245 -4.94 -16.19 -21.73
N PHE A 246 -4.03 -15.53 -22.44
CA PHE A 246 -3.37 -14.30 -21.95
C PHE A 246 -4.38 -13.19 -21.62
N LYS A 247 -5.38 -13.00 -22.48
CA LYS A 247 -6.46 -12.02 -22.25
C LYS A 247 -7.26 -12.37 -21.00
N LEU A 248 -7.58 -13.65 -20.80
CA LEU A 248 -8.35 -14.09 -19.64
C LEU A 248 -7.54 -14.02 -18.33
N ARG A 249 -6.32 -14.53 -18.32
CA ARG A 249 -5.50 -14.70 -17.09
C ARG A 249 -4.68 -13.47 -16.71
N VAL A 250 -4.40 -12.57 -17.66
CA VAL A 250 -3.59 -11.36 -17.41
C VAL A 250 -4.42 -10.10 -17.57
N ILE A 251 -5.06 -9.89 -18.73
CA ILE A 251 -5.74 -8.61 -19.02
C ILE A 251 -7.01 -8.45 -18.18
N LYS A 252 -7.86 -9.48 -18.15
CA LYS A 252 -9.11 -9.47 -17.37
C LYS A 252 -8.80 -9.32 -15.88
N ILE A 253 -7.92 -10.17 -15.34
CA ILE A 253 -7.48 -10.12 -13.94
C ILE A 253 -6.96 -8.73 -13.56
N ARG A 254 -6.08 -8.13 -14.39
CA ARG A 254 -5.55 -6.78 -14.15
C ARG A 254 -6.66 -5.74 -14.04
N ASN A 255 -7.66 -5.80 -14.91
CA ASN A 255 -8.77 -4.85 -14.89
C ASN A 255 -9.67 -5.08 -13.66
N GLN A 256 -9.98 -6.33 -13.33
CA GLN A 256 -10.74 -6.68 -12.13
C GLN A 256 -10.03 -6.19 -10.86
N PHE A 257 -8.71 -6.39 -10.77
CA PHE A 257 -7.91 -5.95 -9.63
C PHE A 257 -7.87 -4.41 -9.53
N ALA A 258 -7.76 -3.70 -10.66
CA ALA A 258 -7.77 -2.25 -10.68
C ALA A 258 -9.08 -1.62 -10.15
N HIS A 259 -10.20 -2.34 -10.25
CA HIS A 259 -11.52 -1.93 -9.74
C HIS A 259 -11.93 -2.68 -8.47
N SER A 260 -10.98 -3.32 -7.78
CA SER A 260 -11.24 -3.97 -6.50
C SER A 260 -11.05 -3.00 -5.33
N ILE A 261 -11.87 -3.14 -4.30
CA ILE A 261 -11.87 -2.30 -3.09
C ILE A 261 -11.31 -3.13 -1.95
N LEU A 262 -10.55 -2.48 -1.05
CA LEU A 262 -10.03 -3.12 0.15
C LEU A 262 -11.18 -3.31 1.16
N GLU A 263 -11.39 -4.54 1.61
CA GLU A 263 -12.40 -4.90 2.60
C GLU A 263 -11.79 -5.82 3.66
N ILE A 264 -12.38 -5.85 4.85
CA ILE A 264 -12.04 -6.81 5.90
C ILE A 264 -13.01 -7.98 5.77
N ASN A 265 -12.49 -9.20 5.59
CA ASN A 265 -13.31 -10.41 5.51
C ASN A 265 -13.85 -10.83 6.90
N GLU A 266 -14.65 -11.91 6.94
CA GLU A 266 -15.24 -12.44 8.18
C GLU A 266 -14.20 -12.83 9.24
N ASP A 267 -12.97 -13.15 8.82
CA ASP A 267 -11.84 -13.54 9.67
C ASP A 267 -10.98 -12.35 10.13
N GLY A 268 -11.33 -11.11 9.77
CA GLY A 268 -10.57 -9.92 10.14
C GLY A 268 -9.36 -9.62 9.25
N ILE A 269 -9.23 -10.30 8.11
CA ILE A 269 -8.11 -10.17 7.17
C ILE A 269 -8.47 -9.17 6.07
N GLU A 270 -7.55 -8.26 5.77
CA GLU A 270 -7.66 -7.34 4.64
C GLU A 270 -7.53 -8.09 3.30
N VAL A 271 -8.56 -7.98 2.47
CA VAL A 271 -8.63 -8.58 1.13
C VAL A 271 -9.14 -7.56 0.12
N PHE A 272 -8.74 -7.69 -1.14
CA PHE A 272 -9.34 -6.89 -2.20
C PHE A 272 -10.54 -7.63 -2.79
N ARG A 273 -11.70 -6.97 -2.86
CA ARG A 273 -12.92 -7.54 -3.46
C ARG A 273 -13.39 -6.72 -4.64
N ASN A 274 -13.67 -7.38 -5.75
CA ASN A 274 -14.39 -6.78 -6.88
C ASN A 274 -15.88 -7.13 -6.75
N LYS A 275 -16.71 -6.16 -6.37
CA LYS A 275 -18.15 -6.36 -6.13
C LYS A 275 -18.93 -6.70 -7.39
N SER A 276 -18.52 -6.14 -8.52
CA SER A 276 -19.20 -6.32 -9.81
C SER A 276 -19.05 -7.74 -10.35
N GLU A 277 -17.94 -8.42 -10.04
CA GLU A 277 -17.62 -9.76 -10.56
C GLU A 277 -17.49 -10.83 -9.47
N ASP A 278 -17.79 -10.50 -8.20
CA ASP A 278 -17.74 -11.38 -7.03
C ASP A 278 -16.43 -12.18 -6.89
N ILE A 279 -15.30 -11.49 -7.00
CA ILE A 279 -13.95 -12.06 -6.85
C ILE A 279 -13.25 -11.45 -5.64
N THR A 280 -12.60 -12.31 -4.86
CA THR A 280 -11.74 -11.93 -3.74
C THR A 280 -10.29 -12.26 -4.08
N PHE A 281 -9.42 -11.26 -3.99
CA PHE A 281 -7.98 -11.41 -4.18
C PHE A 281 -7.31 -11.70 -2.84
N ASP A 282 -7.30 -12.99 -2.49
CA ASP A 282 -6.59 -13.53 -1.34
C ASP A 282 -5.14 -13.94 -1.70
N GLU A 283 -4.43 -14.51 -0.73
CA GLU A 283 -3.04 -14.93 -0.90
C GLU A 283 -2.86 -15.99 -2.01
N GLU A 284 -3.75 -16.99 -2.07
CA GLU A 284 -3.66 -18.08 -3.03
C GLU A 284 -4.00 -17.60 -4.45
N LEU A 285 -5.03 -16.76 -4.63
CA LEU A 285 -5.31 -16.15 -5.92
C LEU A 285 -4.16 -15.24 -6.35
N CYS A 286 -3.61 -14.42 -5.45
CA CYS A 286 -2.46 -13.57 -5.76
C CYS A 286 -1.24 -14.40 -6.19
N LYS A 287 -1.01 -15.56 -5.58
CA LYS A 287 0.04 -16.50 -5.96
C LYS A 287 -0.22 -17.09 -7.34
N GLN A 288 -1.44 -17.51 -7.64
CA GLN A 288 -1.81 -18.01 -8.95
C GLN A 288 -1.62 -16.95 -10.05
N ILE A 289 -2.04 -15.70 -9.80
CA ILE A 289 -1.83 -14.57 -10.72
C ILE A 289 -0.33 -14.39 -11.02
N ARG A 290 0.54 -14.47 -10.01
CA ARG A 290 1.99 -14.41 -10.21
C ARG A 290 2.50 -15.53 -11.12
N LEU A 291 2.01 -16.76 -10.94
CA LEU A 291 2.37 -17.89 -11.79
C LEU A 291 1.89 -17.71 -13.24
N ASP A 292 0.66 -17.24 -13.44
CA ASP A 292 0.11 -16.98 -14.78
C ASP A 292 0.89 -15.86 -15.50
N ILE A 293 1.27 -14.80 -14.80
CA ILE A 293 2.12 -13.74 -15.37
C ILE A 293 3.48 -14.29 -15.79
N ILE A 294 4.11 -15.13 -14.97
CA ILE A 294 5.41 -15.75 -15.30
C ILE A 294 5.29 -16.65 -16.54
N ASN A 295 4.24 -17.48 -16.60
CA ASN A 295 3.98 -18.36 -17.73
C ASN A 295 3.80 -17.55 -19.02
N HIS A 296 2.89 -16.58 -19.02
CA HIS A 296 2.62 -15.79 -20.22
C HIS A 296 3.79 -14.88 -20.62
N LYS A 297 4.64 -14.46 -19.68
CA LYS A 297 5.91 -13.81 -20.02
C LYS A 297 6.81 -14.76 -20.80
N GLY A 298 6.90 -16.02 -20.40
CA GLY A 298 7.61 -17.06 -21.16
C GLY A 298 7.07 -17.26 -22.58
N ASN A 299 5.74 -17.24 -22.75
CA ASN A 299 5.12 -17.32 -24.08
C ASN A 299 5.49 -16.11 -24.96
N LEU A 300 5.46 -14.90 -24.39
CA LEU A 300 5.85 -13.67 -25.10
C LEU A 300 7.35 -13.65 -25.44
N ASP A 301 8.21 -14.13 -24.54
CA ASP A 301 9.65 -14.24 -24.79
C ASP A 301 9.93 -15.25 -25.91
N SER A 302 9.20 -16.37 -25.95
CA SER A 302 9.29 -17.38 -27.03
C SER A 302 8.82 -16.82 -28.37
N LEU A 303 7.69 -16.11 -28.38
CA LEU A 303 7.20 -15.41 -29.57
C LEU A 303 8.24 -14.40 -30.09
N LYS A 304 8.87 -13.65 -29.19
CA LYS A 304 9.92 -12.69 -29.56
C LYS A 304 11.11 -13.40 -30.22
N MET A 305 11.55 -14.52 -29.66
CA MET A 305 12.63 -15.31 -30.27
C MET A 305 12.28 -15.81 -31.68
N GLU A 306 11.01 -16.16 -31.93
CA GLU A 306 10.56 -16.56 -33.27
C GLU A 306 10.56 -15.38 -34.24
N LEU A 307 10.16 -14.19 -33.79
CA LEU A 307 10.16 -12.97 -34.60
C LEU A 307 11.57 -12.45 -34.95
N ASP A 308 12.57 -12.81 -34.15
CA ASP A 308 13.97 -12.41 -34.35
C ASP A 308 14.74 -13.37 -35.30
N LYS A 309 14.11 -14.45 -35.80
CA LYS A 309 14.69 -15.38 -36.79
C LYS A 309 14.55 -14.89 -38.22
#